data_AF-A0A842SXA1-F1
#
_entry.id   AF-A0A842SXA1-F1
#
_cell.length_a   1.000
_cell.length_b   1.000
_cell.length_c   1.000
_cell.angle_alpha   90.00
_cell.angle_beta   90.00
_cell.angle_gamma   90.00
#
_symmetry.space_group_name_H-M   'P 1'
#
loop_
_entity.id
_entity.type
_entity.pdbx_description
1 polymer ?
#
loop_
_entity_poly.entity_id
_entity_poly.type
_entity_poly.pdbx_seq_one_letter_code
_entity_poly.pdbx_strand_id
1 'polypeptide(L)'
;MSEEEKPQEENKTLEAKKAEEQLKTTLRAVLDDDAYERMTNVSLANRDLYLAAAKNSLMLYKRLGRKITENELLSLLRAIKEHTEKSSNITFQRK
;
A
#
# COMPACT_ATOMS: atom_id res chain seq x y z
N MET A 1 13.85 11.15 38.69
CA MET A 1 12.47 10.99 38.20
C MET A 1 12.42 11.41 36.74
N SER A 2 12.50 10.45 35.81
CA SER A 2 12.20 10.65 34.38
C SER A 2 11.89 9.29 33.75
N GLU A 3 10.78 8.66 34.17
CA GLU A 3 10.34 7.33 33.68
C GLU A 3 8.98 7.38 32.96
N GLU A 4 8.46 8.57 32.63
CA GLU A 4 7.08 8.72 32.12
C GLU A 4 6.95 8.85 30.59
N GLU A 5 8.05 8.93 29.82
CA GLU A 5 7.95 9.08 28.34
C GLU A 5 7.97 7.75 27.55
N LYS A 6 8.42 6.64 28.15
CA LYS A 6 8.49 5.32 27.46
C LYS A 6 7.16 4.65 27.09
N PRO A 7 6.05 4.75 27.87
CA PRO A 7 4.86 3.94 27.58
C PRO A 7 4.06 4.40 26.34
N GLN A 8 4.23 5.65 25.88
CA GLN A 8 3.50 6.16 24.71
C GLN A 8 4.10 5.72 23.36
N GLU A 9 5.42 5.56 23.27
CA GLU A 9 6.07 5.11 22.02
C GLU A 9 5.89 3.61 21.78
N GLU A 10 5.92 2.80 22.84
CA GLU A 10 5.68 1.35 22.74
C GLU A 10 4.26 1.06 22.24
N ASN A 11 3.25 1.80 22.72
CA ASN A 11 1.86 1.58 22.35
C ASN A 11 1.59 1.91 20.87
N LYS A 12 2.14 3.02 20.35
CA LYS A 12 2.03 3.39 18.92
C LYS A 12 2.67 2.36 18.00
N THR A 13 3.79 1.78 18.43
CA THR A 13 4.51 0.76 17.66
C THR A 13 3.72 -0.55 17.59
N LEU A 14 3.03 -0.92 18.67
CA LEU A 14 2.16 -2.10 18.73
C LEU A 14 0.92 -1.96 17.83
N GLU A 15 0.29 -0.78 17.83
CA GLU A 15 -0.87 -0.51 16.97
C GLU A 15 -0.51 -0.54 15.48
N ALA A 16 0.63 0.04 15.11
CA ALA A 16 1.11 0.03 13.74
C ALA A 16 1.39 -1.39 13.22
N LYS A 17 1.97 -2.25 14.06
CA LYS A 17 2.22 -3.66 13.73
C LYS A 17 0.92 -4.43 13.51
N LYS A 18 -0.06 -4.26 14.40
CA LYS A 18 -1.39 -4.91 14.26
C LYS A 18 -2.09 -4.47 12.98
N ALA A 19 -2.06 -3.17 12.66
CA ALA A 19 -2.65 -2.64 11.43
C ALA A 19 -1.98 -3.23 10.18
N GLU A 20 -0.67 -3.41 10.20
CA GLU A 20 0.07 -4.01 9.09
C GLU A 20 -0.25 -5.50 8.92
N GLU A 21 -0.33 -6.26 10.01
CA GLU A 21 -0.73 -7.68 9.97
C GLU A 21 -2.15 -7.86 9.45
N GLN A 22 -3.09 -7.00 9.87
CA GLN A 22 -4.44 -6.98 9.35
C GLN A 22 -4.47 -6.68 7.85
N LEU A 23 -3.67 -5.71 7.39
CA LEU A 23 -3.55 -5.38 5.98
C LEU A 23 -3.00 -6.57 5.18
N LYS A 24 -1.92 -7.22 5.65
CA LYS A 24 -1.34 -8.40 5.00
C LYS A 24 -2.34 -9.56 4.90
N THR A 25 -3.09 -9.81 5.98
CA THR A 25 -4.14 -10.84 6.02
C THR A 25 -5.24 -10.54 5.00
N THR A 26 -5.68 -9.28 4.92
CA THR A 26 -6.69 -8.84 3.96
C THR A 26 -6.18 -8.98 2.51
N LEU A 27 -4.94 -8.58 2.24
CA LEU A 27 -4.34 -8.70 0.91
C LEU A 27 -4.20 -10.16 0.47
N ARG A 28 -3.95 -11.11 1.40
CA ARG A 28 -3.90 -12.55 1.10
C ARG A 28 -5.23 -13.09 0.58
N ALA A 29 -6.36 -12.53 1.05
CA ALA A 29 -7.68 -12.90 0.57
C ALA A 29 -8.03 -12.25 -0.79
N VAL A 30 -7.44 -11.10 -1.07
CA VAL A 30 -7.76 -10.23 -2.21
C VAL A 30 -6.89 -10.50 -3.44
N LEU A 31 -5.63 -10.86 -3.22
CA LEU A 31 -4.65 -11.15 -4.27
C LEU A 31 -4.55 -12.66 -4.50
N ASP A 32 -4.26 -13.04 -5.74
CA ASP A 32 -3.78 -14.39 -6.04
C ASP A 32 -2.35 -14.59 -5.52
N ASP A 33 -1.86 -15.83 -5.49
CA ASP A 33 -0.57 -16.15 -4.86
C ASP A 33 0.60 -15.38 -5.47
N ASP A 34 0.70 -15.34 -6.80
CA ASP A 34 1.75 -14.61 -7.52
C ASP A 34 1.65 -13.09 -7.29
N ALA A 35 0.43 -12.55 -7.28
CA ALA A 35 0.18 -11.14 -7.00
C ALA A 35 0.54 -10.77 -5.56
N TYR A 36 0.26 -11.66 -4.61
CA TYR A 36 0.60 -11.47 -3.20
C TYR A 36 2.12 -11.46 -2.98
N GLU A 37 2.86 -12.37 -3.62
CA GLU A 37 4.32 -12.39 -3.56
C GLU A 37 4.90 -11.09 -4.13
N ARG A 38 4.41 -10.65 -5.30
CA ARG A 38 4.83 -9.39 -5.92
C ARG A 38 4.54 -8.19 -5.01
N MET A 39 3.35 -8.12 -4.42
CA MET A 39 2.97 -7.07 -3.47
C MET A 39 3.89 -7.05 -2.24
N THR A 40 4.27 -8.23 -1.75
CA THR A 40 5.21 -8.37 -0.63
C THR A 40 6.60 -7.84 -1.00
N ASN A 41 7.08 -8.14 -2.20
CA ASN A 41 8.35 -7.59 -2.71
C ASN A 41 8.29 -6.06 -2.84
N VAL A 42 7.16 -5.49 -3.29
CA VAL A 42 6.95 -4.04 -3.32
C VAL A 42 6.97 -3.44 -1.92
N SER A 43 6.40 -4.11 -0.91
CA SER A 43 6.42 -3.64 0.48
C SER A 43 7.83 -3.49 1.05
N LEU A 44 8.77 -4.34 0.61
CA LEU A 44 10.18 -4.27 1.00
C LEU A 44 10.93 -3.18 0.24
N ALA A 45 10.57 -2.92 -1.03
CA ALA A 45 11.27 -1.97 -1.88
C ALA A 45 10.80 -0.52 -1.72
N ASN A 46 9.49 -0.31 -1.60
CA ASN A 46 8.88 1.02 -1.49
C ASN A 46 7.54 0.95 -0.73
N ARG A 47 7.57 1.44 0.51
CA ARG A 47 6.40 1.39 1.40
C ARG A 47 5.24 2.25 0.92
N ASP A 48 5.49 3.44 0.36
CA ASP A 48 4.43 4.32 -0.13
C ASP A 48 3.70 3.74 -1.33
N LEU A 49 4.46 3.17 -2.28
CA LEU A 49 3.90 2.46 -3.42
C LEU A 49 3.08 1.24 -2.98
N TYR A 50 3.57 0.49 -1.99
CA TYR A 50 2.84 -0.63 -1.41
C TYR A 50 1.51 -0.18 -0.79
N LEU A 51 1.48 0.86 0.03
CA LEU A 51 0.24 1.34 0.65
C LEU A 51 -0.77 1.84 -0.38
N ALA A 52 -0.30 2.56 -1.41
CA ALA A 52 -1.13 3.00 -2.51
C ALA A 52 -1.69 1.81 -3.31
N ALA A 53 -0.85 0.83 -3.64
CA ALA A 53 -1.25 -0.36 -4.38
C ALA A 53 -2.22 -1.23 -3.57
N ALA A 54 -1.98 -1.40 -2.27
CA ALA A 54 -2.85 -2.13 -1.36
C ALA A 54 -4.26 -1.51 -1.32
N LYS A 55 -4.36 -0.19 -1.10
CA LYS A 55 -5.65 0.52 -1.07
C LYS A 55 -6.41 0.36 -2.39
N ASN A 56 -5.74 0.56 -3.52
CA ASN A 56 -6.36 0.43 -4.83
C ASN A 56 -6.75 -1.02 -5.15
N SER A 57 -5.96 -2.01 -4.69
CA SER A 57 -6.28 -3.43 -4.84
C SER A 57 -7.57 -3.78 -4.07
N LEU A 58 -7.75 -3.29 -2.85
CA LEU A 58 -9.00 -3.50 -2.10
C LEU A 58 -10.22 -2.92 -2.84
N MET A 59 -10.07 -1.73 -3.43
CA MET A 59 -11.13 -1.10 -4.22
C MET A 59 -11.45 -1.88 -5.50
N LEU A 60 -10.41 -2.35 -6.21
CA LEU A 60 -10.57 -3.16 -7.42
C LEU A 60 -11.24 -4.50 -7.12
N TYR A 61 -10.86 -5.16 -6.02
CA TYR A 61 -11.48 -6.40 -5.57
C TYR A 61 -12.97 -6.24 -5.28
N LYS A 62 -13.34 -5.16 -4.58
CA LYS A 62 -14.76 -4.84 -4.32
C LYS A 62 -15.56 -4.65 -5.61
N ARG A 63 -14.94 -4.13 -6.67
CA ARG A 63 -15.58 -3.90 -7.98
C ARG A 63 -15.67 -5.19 -8.81
N LEU A 64 -14.62 -6.00 -8.82
CA LEU A 64 -14.55 -7.21 -9.64
C LEU A 64 -15.26 -8.40 -9.00
N GLY A 65 -15.33 -8.45 -7.67
CA GLY A 65 -15.86 -9.59 -6.92
C GLY A 65 -15.01 -10.87 -7.02
N ARG A 66 -13.79 -10.77 -7.58
CA ARG A 66 -12.81 -11.85 -7.68
C ARG A 66 -11.43 -11.36 -7.28
N LYS A 67 -10.54 -12.31 -6.99
CA LYS A 67 -9.14 -12.03 -6.69
C LYS A 67 -8.42 -11.33 -7.85
N ILE A 68 -7.41 -10.56 -7.47
CA ILE A 68 -6.59 -9.76 -8.39
C ILE A 68 -5.38 -10.59 -8.80
N THR A 69 -5.22 -10.71 -10.11
CA THR A 69 -4.11 -11.43 -10.73
C THR A 69 -2.82 -10.59 -10.73
N GLU A 70 -1.68 -11.22 -10.98
CA GLU A 70 -0.39 -10.51 -11.05
C GLU A 70 -0.40 -9.41 -12.14
N ASN A 71 -0.97 -9.69 -13.31
CA ASN A 71 -1.02 -8.74 -14.42
C ASN A 71 -1.85 -7.48 -14.09
N GLU A 72 -2.95 -7.66 -13.36
CA GLU A 72 -3.80 -6.56 -12.89
C GLU A 72 -3.06 -5.71 -11.83
N LEU A 73 -2.35 -6.38 -10.91
CA LEU A 73 -1.52 -5.70 -9.92
C LEU A 73 -0.38 -4.91 -10.59
N LEU A 74 0.31 -5.49 -11.57
CA LEU A 74 1.38 -4.80 -12.30
C LEU A 74 0.86 -3.57 -13.05
N SER A 75 -0.32 -3.69 -13.67
CA SER A 75 -0.98 -2.58 -14.34
C SER A 75 -1.31 -1.46 -13.36
N LEU A 76 -1.79 -1.81 -12.17
CA LEU A 76 -2.07 -0.88 -11.10
C LEU A 76 -0.81 -0.17 -10.59
N LEU A 77 0.28 -0.92 -10.36
CA LEU A 77 1.56 -0.37 -9.91
C LEU A 77 2.14 0.63 -10.91
N ARG A 78 2.05 0.33 -12.22
CA ARG A 78 2.47 1.24 -13.29
C ARG A 78 1.63 2.51 -13.29
N ALA A 79 0.30 2.38 -13.22
CA ALA A 79 -0.60 3.52 -13.19
C ALA A 79 -0.31 4.45 -11.99
N ILE A 80 -0.11 3.89 -10.79
CA ILE A 80 0.24 4.68 -9.60
C ILE A 80 1.54 5.45 -9.83
N LYS A 81 2.58 4.77 -10.33
CA LYS A 81 3.88 5.40 -10.60
C LYS A 81 3.76 6.55 -11.61
N GLU A 82 3.06 6.32 -12.73
CA GLU A 82 2.86 7.35 -13.75
C GLU A 82 2.10 8.57 -13.22
N HIS A 83 1.09 8.36 -12.38
CA HIS A 83 0.33 9.46 -11.78
C HIS A 83 1.20 10.29 -10.84
N THR A 84 2.06 9.65 -10.05
CA THR A 84 3.02 10.36 -9.19
C THR A 84 3.99 11.20 -10.02
N GLU A 85 4.56 10.65 -11.09
CA GLU A 85 5.51 11.36 -11.97
C GLU A 85 4.87 12.52 -12.74
N LYS A 86 3.63 12.36 -13.25
CA LYS A 86 2.92 13.41 -13.99
C LYS A 86 2.48 14.58 -13.10
N SER A 87 2.16 14.33 -11.83
CA SER A 87 1.70 15.37 -10.91
C SER A 87 2.77 16.42 -10.57
N SER A 88 4.05 16.11 -10.80
CA SER A 88 5.17 17.03 -10.55
C SER A 88 5.41 18.07 -11.66
N ASN A 89 4.76 17.95 -12.82
CA ASN A 89 4.94 18.86 -13.97
C ASN A 89 3.79 19.88 -14.11
N ILE A 90 3.38 20.54 -13.01
CA ILE A 90 2.42 21.65 -13.12
C ILE A 90 3.19 22.91 -13.58
N THR A 91 3.24 23.14 -14.89
CA THR A 91 3.73 24.39 -15.47
C THR A 91 2.70 25.50 -15.21
N PHE A 92 2.92 26.30 -14.17
CA PHE A 92 2.14 27.52 -13.93
C PHE A 92 2.47 28.57 -15.00
N GLN A 93 1.61 28.73 -16.01
CA GLN A 93 1.64 29.92 -16.85
C GLN A 93 0.82 31.03 -16.17
N ARG A 94 1.52 32.05 -15.65
CA ARG A 94 0.90 33.33 -15.26
C ARG A 94 0.53 34.11 -16.52
N LYS A 95 -0.72 34.58 -16.58
CA LYS A 95 -1.15 35.66 -17.47
C LYS A 95 -0.76 37.01 -16.88
#